data_AF-X1CUW5-F1
#
_entry.id   AF-X1CUW5-F1
#
_cell.length_a   1.000
_cell.length_b   1.000
_cell.length_c   1.000
_cell.angle_alpha   90.00
_cell.angle_beta   90.00
_cell.angle_gamma   90.00
#
_symmetry.space_group_name_H-M   'P 1'
#
loop_
_entity.id
_entity.type
_entity.pdbx_description
1 polymer ?
#
loop_
_entity_poly.entity_id
_entity_poly.type
_entity_poly.pdbx_seq_one_letter_code
_entity_poly.pdbx_strand_id
1 'polypeptide(L)'
;MGAILHFCKWNLGDPERTSTAVGQWYSFHGKFIVTDKSAIAMSANFTKKNEIDAVLILEKEGRMEIEFNKKFDELLDLFIVKNAGYDGSIRQKIISNEDENIIDVFNLPKNISNKYQNHWILHYPMNLCPEEVQIETGLFITPLDGRGRKFYEEIVSKAEKFVYISTESFTDLDFSKFLKKISLKQLDMKILAGAESMDFRDRTQKMFRELLAHQIDIKTSEGDLHAKMLITDKHLVLSSINLNKMNLG
;
A
#
# COMPACT_ATOMS: atom_id res chain seq x y z
N MET A 1 10.28 -25.31 20.98
CA MET A 1 9.98 -23.89 20.68
C MET A 1 8.89 -23.86 19.62
N GLY A 2 7.84 -23.06 19.82
CA GLY A 2 6.77 -22.86 18.84
C GLY A 2 6.77 -21.43 18.33
N ALA A 3 6.13 -21.18 17.19
CA ALA A 3 5.91 -19.83 16.69
C ALA A 3 4.80 -19.15 17.49
N ILE A 4 5.01 -17.88 17.88
CA ILE A 4 3.94 -17.04 18.42
C ILE A 4 3.20 -16.44 17.23
N LEU A 5 1.91 -16.73 17.12
CA LEU A 5 1.06 -16.23 16.05
C LEU A 5 0.17 -15.10 16.58
N HIS A 6 0.35 -13.91 16.03
CA HIS A 6 -0.52 -12.76 16.29
C HIS A 6 -1.49 -12.60 15.11
N PHE A 7 -2.78 -12.57 15.40
CA PHE A 7 -3.82 -12.39 14.39
C PHE A 7 -4.41 -10.98 14.46
N CYS A 8 -4.18 -10.17 13.42
CA CYS A 8 -4.89 -8.91 13.27
C CYS A 8 -6.35 -9.18 12.92
N LYS A 9 -7.26 -8.81 13.83
CA LYS A 9 -8.71 -9.00 13.63
C LYS A 9 -9.37 -7.80 12.96
N TRP A 10 -8.68 -6.67 12.90
CA TRP A 10 -9.19 -5.42 12.34
C TRP A 10 -9.42 -5.54 10.84
N ASN A 11 -10.54 -4.98 10.40
CA ASN A 11 -10.90 -4.81 9.00
C ASN A 11 -11.01 -3.31 8.71
N LEU A 12 -10.63 -2.92 7.50
CA LEU A 12 -10.65 -1.53 7.06
C LEU A 12 -11.39 -1.43 5.72
N GLY A 13 -12.40 -0.56 5.65
CA GLY A 13 -13.06 -0.18 4.41
C GLY A 13 -14.57 -0.15 4.51
N ASP A 14 -15.19 0.36 3.44
CA ASP A 14 -16.63 0.45 3.27
C ASP A 14 -17.04 -0.35 2.02
N PRO A 15 -17.60 -1.56 2.19
CA PRO A 15 -18.02 -2.41 1.08
C PRO A 15 -19.07 -1.76 0.18
N GLU A 16 -19.85 -0.80 0.70
CA GLU A 16 -20.87 -0.10 -0.10
C GLU A 16 -20.22 0.81 -1.16
N ARG A 17 -18.93 1.15 -1.00
CA ARG A 17 -18.17 2.00 -1.94
C ARG A 17 -17.46 1.22 -3.05
N THR A 18 -17.56 -0.10 -3.06
CA THR A 18 -16.92 -0.94 -4.08
C THR A 18 -17.88 -1.99 -4.61
N SER A 19 -17.93 -2.14 -5.94
CA SER A 19 -18.76 -3.16 -6.58
C SER A 19 -18.16 -4.57 -6.56
N THR A 20 -16.91 -4.73 -6.08
CA THR A 20 -16.08 -5.92 -6.37
C THR A 20 -15.62 -6.70 -5.14
N ALA A 21 -15.80 -6.21 -3.91
CA ALA A 21 -15.28 -6.86 -2.71
C ALA A 21 -16.40 -7.21 -1.70
N VAL A 22 -16.97 -8.42 -1.84
CA VAL A 22 -17.88 -9.01 -0.85
C VAL A 22 -17.08 -9.97 0.03
N GLY A 23 -16.96 -9.69 1.34
CA GLY A 23 -16.37 -10.63 2.31
C GLY A 23 -15.27 -10.03 3.19
N GLN A 24 -14.00 -10.31 2.88
CA GLN A 24 -12.84 -10.02 3.74
C GLN A 24 -12.13 -8.73 3.34
N TRP A 25 -12.02 -7.80 4.29
CA TRP A 25 -11.39 -6.49 4.10
C TRP A 25 -10.16 -6.41 5.00
N TYR A 26 -9.01 -6.71 4.44
CA TYR A 26 -7.77 -6.79 5.21
C TYR A 26 -7.26 -5.40 5.57
N SER A 27 -7.12 -5.14 6.88
CA SER A 27 -6.48 -3.92 7.40
C SER A 27 -4.98 -3.85 7.07
N PHE A 28 -4.36 -4.98 6.74
CA PHE A 28 -2.93 -5.08 6.52
C PHE A 28 -2.60 -5.84 5.23
N HIS A 29 -1.91 -5.16 4.31
CA HIS A 29 -1.42 -5.73 3.06
C HIS A 29 0.11 -5.73 2.98
N GLY A 30 0.84 -5.25 4.01
CA GLY A 30 2.30 -5.29 4.03
C GLY A 30 2.84 -6.71 4.18
N LYS A 31 4.02 -7.00 3.59
CA LYS A 31 4.73 -8.26 3.75
C LYS A 31 6.19 -7.97 4.06
N PHE A 32 6.58 -8.28 5.28
CA PHE A 32 7.98 -8.22 5.66
C PHE A 32 8.28 -9.25 6.74
N ILE A 33 9.55 -9.62 6.82
CA ILE A 33 10.12 -10.52 7.82
C ILE A 33 11.25 -9.74 8.47
N VAL A 34 11.35 -9.82 9.78
CA VAL A 34 12.44 -9.18 10.52
C VAL A 34 13.03 -10.16 11.51
N THR A 35 14.34 -10.08 11.67
CA THR A 35 15.13 -10.83 12.66
C THR A 35 16.02 -9.86 13.41
N ASP A 36 16.83 -10.39 14.34
CA ASP A 36 17.88 -9.65 15.03
C ASP A 36 19.05 -9.25 14.11
N LYS A 37 19.11 -9.77 12.87
CA LYS A 37 20.26 -9.60 11.96
C LYS A 37 19.89 -9.10 10.56
N SER A 38 18.62 -9.15 10.21
CA SER A 38 18.18 -8.87 8.84
C SER A 38 16.71 -8.48 8.81
N ALA A 39 16.36 -7.75 7.75
CA ALA A 39 14.99 -7.49 7.37
C ALA A 39 14.79 -7.89 5.91
N ILE A 40 13.60 -8.40 5.60
CA ILE A 40 13.19 -8.76 4.25
C ILE A 40 11.86 -8.07 3.99
N ALA A 41 11.78 -7.24 2.96
CA ALA A 41 10.52 -6.72 2.44
C ALA A 41 10.15 -7.47 1.16
N MET A 42 8.85 -7.70 0.95
CA MET A 42 8.32 -8.45 -0.19
C MET A 42 7.13 -7.72 -0.81
N SER A 43 6.98 -7.78 -2.13
CA SER A 43 5.81 -7.22 -2.81
C SER A 43 4.62 -8.18 -2.93
N ALA A 44 4.86 -9.48 -2.79
CA ALA A 44 3.87 -10.55 -2.88
C ALA A 44 3.70 -11.30 -1.54
N ASN A 45 2.71 -12.21 -1.52
CA ASN A 45 2.42 -13.02 -0.33
C ASN A 45 3.41 -14.19 -0.22
N PHE A 46 3.70 -14.64 1.01
CA PHE A 46 4.53 -15.82 1.22
C PHE A 46 3.75 -17.11 0.89
N THR A 47 3.68 -17.46 -0.39
CA THR A 47 2.92 -18.62 -0.90
C THR A 47 3.78 -19.50 -1.82
N LYS A 48 3.25 -20.68 -2.18
CA LYS A 48 3.89 -21.59 -3.15
C LYS A 48 3.53 -21.27 -4.60
N LYS A 49 2.83 -20.16 -4.86
CA LYS A 49 2.46 -19.77 -6.22
C LYS A 49 3.71 -19.38 -7.01
N ASN A 50 3.70 -19.70 -8.29
CA ASN A 50 4.78 -19.33 -9.19
C ASN A 50 4.50 -17.93 -9.75
N GLU A 51 4.93 -16.91 -9.02
CA GLU A 51 4.71 -15.50 -9.34
C GLU A 51 6.04 -14.74 -9.45
N ILE A 52 6.05 -13.69 -10.28
CA ILE A 52 7.19 -12.77 -10.34
C ILE A 52 7.02 -11.79 -9.17
N ASP A 53 7.83 -11.97 -8.14
CA ASP A 53 7.88 -11.10 -6.95
C ASP A 53 9.20 -10.31 -6.92
N ALA A 54 9.19 -9.20 -6.20
CA ALA A 54 10.37 -8.44 -5.84
C ALA A 54 10.61 -8.55 -4.33
N VAL A 55 11.87 -8.82 -3.97
CA VAL A 55 12.31 -9.00 -2.59
C VAL A 55 13.49 -8.09 -2.34
N LEU A 56 13.42 -7.34 -1.24
CA LEU A 56 14.55 -6.55 -0.75
C LEU A 56 15.06 -7.21 0.52
N ILE A 57 16.27 -7.77 0.44
CA ILE A 57 16.96 -8.37 1.58
C ILE A 57 17.96 -7.34 2.11
N LEU A 58 17.76 -6.95 3.36
CA LEU A 58 18.62 -6.03 4.09
C LEU A 58 19.44 -6.86 5.07
N GLU A 59 20.70 -7.11 4.72
CA GLU A 59 21.62 -7.89 5.53
C GLU A 59 22.47 -7.01 6.46
N LYS A 60 22.90 -7.66 7.55
CA LYS A 60 23.65 -7.15 8.70
C LYS A 60 24.75 -6.13 8.33
N GLU A 61 24.47 -4.84 8.56
CA GLU A 61 25.41 -3.70 8.73
C GLU A 61 24.69 -2.33 8.76
N GLY A 62 23.40 -2.27 9.12
CA GLY A 62 22.57 -1.07 8.96
C GLY A 62 21.84 -0.62 10.23
N ARG A 63 21.13 0.51 10.13
CA ARG A 63 20.08 0.89 11.09
C ARG A 63 18.71 0.30 10.72
N MET A 64 18.61 -0.32 9.54
CA MET A 64 17.35 -0.68 8.92
C MET A 64 16.63 -1.85 9.61
N GLU A 65 17.36 -2.86 10.10
CA GLU A 65 16.75 -3.96 10.85
C GLU A 65 16.17 -3.47 12.18
N ILE A 66 16.81 -2.48 12.82
CA ILE A 66 16.30 -1.85 14.04
C ILE A 66 14.99 -1.11 13.73
N GLU A 67 14.94 -0.36 12.62
CA GLU A 67 13.72 0.33 12.18
C GLU A 67 12.58 -0.64 11.85
N PHE A 68 12.87 -1.74 11.15
CA PHE A 68 11.87 -2.76 10.84
C PHE A 68 11.35 -3.46 12.12
N ASN A 69 12.23 -3.76 13.09
CA ASN A 69 11.81 -4.33 14.37
C ASN A 69 10.93 -3.33 15.13
N LYS A 70 11.33 -2.06 15.20
CA LYS A 70 10.52 -1.01 15.83
C LYS A 70 9.15 -0.88 15.17
N LYS A 71 9.09 -0.88 13.83
CA LYS A 71 7.83 -0.84 13.08
C LYS A 71 6.97 -2.06 13.32
N PHE A 72 7.58 -3.25 13.49
CA PHE A 72 6.86 -4.45 13.86
C PHE A 72 6.21 -4.33 15.24
N ASP A 73 6.95 -3.85 16.24
CA ASP A 73 6.43 -3.61 17.59
C ASP A 73 5.32 -2.54 17.58
N GLU A 74 5.51 -1.45 16.84
CA GLU A 74 4.48 -0.41 16.63
C GLU A 74 3.19 -1.00 16.06
N LEU A 75 3.27 -1.94 15.11
CA LEU A 75 2.10 -2.61 14.54
C LEU A 75 1.42 -3.55 15.55
N LEU A 76 2.18 -4.25 16.39
CA LEU A 76 1.62 -5.06 17.47
C LEU A 76 0.86 -4.19 18.46
N ASP A 77 1.45 -3.08 18.90
CA ASP A 77 0.80 -2.13 19.82
C ASP A 77 -0.44 -1.48 19.20
N LEU A 78 -0.42 -1.25 17.90
CA LEU A 78 -1.50 -0.59 17.21
C LEU A 78 -2.71 -1.50 16.98
N PHE A 79 -2.51 -2.77 16.67
CA PHE A 79 -3.60 -3.66 16.23
C PHE A 79 -3.84 -4.89 17.11
N ILE A 80 -2.89 -5.28 17.96
CA ILE A 80 -2.91 -6.58 18.65
C ILE A 80 -2.94 -6.42 20.17
N VAL A 81 -1.99 -5.67 20.75
CA VAL A 81 -1.82 -5.57 22.21
C VAL A 81 -3.04 -4.89 22.83
N LYS A 82 -3.63 -5.51 23.86
CA LYS A 82 -4.87 -5.02 24.47
C LYS A 82 -4.74 -3.60 24.98
N ASN A 83 -5.66 -2.71 24.58
CA ASN A 83 -5.72 -1.32 25.04
C ASN A 83 -7.18 -0.94 25.38
N ALA A 84 -7.42 -0.56 26.65
CA ALA A 84 -8.73 -0.17 27.19
C ALA A 84 -9.90 -1.07 26.72
N GLY A 85 -9.71 -2.39 26.78
CA GLY A 85 -10.73 -3.40 26.44
C GLY A 85 -10.74 -3.86 24.98
N TYR A 86 -10.03 -3.19 24.07
CA TYR A 86 -9.97 -3.50 22.64
C TYR A 86 -8.64 -4.15 22.24
N ASP A 87 -8.59 -4.79 21.08
CA ASP A 87 -7.33 -5.30 20.50
C ASP A 87 -6.59 -4.13 19.83
N GLY A 88 -5.38 -3.80 20.29
CA GLY A 88 -4.61 -2.67 19.77
C GLY A 88 -5.09 -1.29 20.22
N SER A 89 -4.23 -0.28 20.04
CA SER A 89 -4.49 1.13 20.34
C SER A 89 -5.16 1.92 19.20
N ILE A 90 -5.40 1.31 18.04
CA ILE A 90 -5.93 2.02 16.85
C ILE A 90 -7.27 2.72 17.11
N ARG A 91 -8.15 2.10 17.91
CA ARG A 91 -9.47 2.68 18.22
C ARG A 91 -9.33 3.99 18.99
N GLN A 92 -8.51 4.00 20.04
CA GLN A 92 -8.24 5.20 20.84
C GLN A 92 -7.57 6.27 20.00
N LYS A 93 -6.61 5.86 19.15
CA LYS A 93 -5.91 6.75 18.22
C LYS A 93 -6.85 7.41 17.22
N ILE A 94 -7.91 6.73 16.77
CA ILE A 94 -8.97 7.31 15.92
C ILE A 94 -9.85 8.27 16.72
N ILE A 95 -10.35 7.86 17.89
CA ILE A 95 -11.23 8.68 18.74
C ILE A 95 -10.57 10.00 19.15
N SER A 96 -9.26 10.01 19.34
CA SER A 96 -8.51 11.22 19.72
C SER A 96 -8.35 12.26 18.60
N ASN A 97 -8.91 12.07 17.40
CA ASN A 97 -8.81 13.06 16.30
C ASN A 97 -9.84 14.19 16.40
N GLU A 98 -10.72 14.20 17.40
CA GLU A 98 -11.68 15.27 17.69
C GLU A 98 -12.65 15.64 16.54
N ASP A 99 -12.81 14.77 15.53
CA ASP A 99 -13.76 14.98 14.45
C ASP A 99 -15.21 14.80 14.93
N GLU A 100 -16.12 15.66 14.43
CA GLU A 100 -17.56 15.47 14.61
C GLU A 100 -17.98 14.11 14.04
N ASN A 101 -18.71 13.33 14.84
CA ASN A 101 -19.15 11.98 14.49
C ASN A 101 -18.02 10.94 14.28
N ILE A 102 -16.83 11.13 14.88
CA ILE A 102 -15.72 10.15 14.83
C ILE A 102 -16.13 8.72 15.20
N ILE A 103 -17.16 8.55 16.02
CA ILE A 103 -17.69 7.24 16.42
C ILE A 103 -18.34 6.51 15.23
N ASP A 104 -18.90 7.23 14.26
CA ASP A 104 -19.55 6.63 13.09
C ASP A 104 -18.57 5.88 12.19
N VAL A 105 -17.28 6.19 12.27
CA VAL A 105 -16.21 5.46 11.59
C VAL A 105 -16.18 3.98 12.00
N PHE A 106 -16.69 3.64 13.18
CA PHE A 106 -16.78 2.27 13.67
C PHE A 106 -18.14 1.61 13.40
N ASN A 107 -19.06 2.29 12.70
CA ASN A 107 -20.32 1.69 12.31
C ASN A 107 -20.07 0.53 11.34
N LEU A 108 -20.75 -0.58 11.61
CA LEU A 108 -20.63 -1.76 10.79
C LEU A 108 -21.45 -1.58 9.50
N PRO A 109 -20.88 -1.85 8.31
CA PRO A 109 -21.64 -1.85 7.06
C PRO A 109 -22.80 -2.86 7.11
N LYS A 110 -23.93 -2.57 6.46
CA LYS A 110 -25.18 -3.35 6.58
C LYS A 110 -25.04 -4.82 6.19
N ASN A 111 -24.12 -5.14 5.29
CA ASN A 111 -23.86 -6.47 4.76
C ASN A 111 -22.76 -7.24 5.52
N ILE A 112 -22.23 -6.70 6.62
CA ILE A 112 -21.17 -7.32 7.41
C ILE A 112 -21.74 -7.92 8.70
N SER A 113 -21.24 -9.09 9.08
CA SER A 113 -21.66 -9.82 10.27
C SER A 113 -21.30 -9.08 11.57
N ASN A 114 -22.24 -9.01 12.52
CA ASN A 114 -22.06 -8.40 13.84
C ASN A 114 -20.84 -8.90 14.63
N LYS A 115 -20.30 -10.08 14.29
CA LYS A 115 -19.06 -10.59 14.92
C LYS A 115 -17.85 -9.67 14.73
N TYR A 116 -17.89 -8.74 13.77
CA TYR A 116 -16.82 -7.78 13.49
C TYR A 116 -17.05 -6.38 14.09
N GLN A 117 -18.12 -6.17 14.87
CA GLN A 117 -18.51 -4.85 15.38
C GLN A 117 -17.39 -4.12 16.16
N ASN A 118 -16.51 -4.86 16.83
CA ASN A 118 -15.39 -4.29 17.60
C ASN A 118 -14.07 -4.23 16.82
N HIS A 119 -14.07 -4.62 15.55
CA HIS A 119 -12.88 -4.80 14.71
C HIS A 119 -13.11 -4.32 13.27
N TRP A 120 -13.94 -3.29 13.10
CA TRP A 120 -14.21 -2.67 11.80
C TRP A 120 -13.98 -1.17 11.86
N ILE A 121 -13.28 -0.65 10.85
CA ILE A 121 -13.01 0.77 10.64
C ILE A 121 -13.45 1.07 9.21
N LEU A 122 -14.37 2.01 9.01
CA LEU A 122 -14.85 2.36 7.66
C LEU A 122 -13.77 3.07 6.84
N HIS A 123 -13.05 3.99 7.48
CA HIS A 123 -11.94 4.74 6.90
C HIS A 123 -11.12 5.36 8.03
N TYR A 124 -9.86 5.68 7.78
CA TYR A 124 -9.08 6.45 8.74
C TYR A 124 -9.42 7.95 8.64
N PRO A 125 -9.50 8.67 9.78
CA PRO A 125 -9.56 10.11 9.79
C PRO A 125 -8.39 10.73 9.02
N MET A 126 -8.65 11.87 8.36
CA MET A 126 -7.64 12.57 7.56
C MET A 126 -6.44 12.97 8.41
N ASN A 127 -6.66 13.35 9.66
CA ASN A 127 -5.62 13.73 10.61
C ASN A 127 -4.68 12.57 11.00
N LEU A 128 -5.11 11.31 10.84
CA LEU A 128 -4.24 10.13 11.00
C LEU A 128 -3.48 9.76 9.73
N CYS A 129 -3.74 10.44 8.61
CA CYS A 129 -3.19 10.11 7.29
C CYS A 129 -2.42 11.32 6.74
N PRO A 130 -1.15 11.52 7.15
CA PRO A 130 -0.35 12.67 6.77
C PRO A 130 -0.38 12.96 5.27
N GLU A 131 -0.61 14.22 4.91
CA GLU A 131 -0.58 14.67 3.51
C GLU A 131 0.83 14.97 3.02
N GLU A 132 1.70 15.41 3.93
CA GLU A 132 3.12 15.61 3.69
C GLU A 132 3.87 14.34 4.06
N VAL A 133 4.79 13.92 3.19
CA VAL A 133 5.63 12.75 3.41
C VAL A 133 7.10 13.14 3.35
N GLN A 134 7.88 12.64 4.32
CA GLN A 134 9.32 12.77 4.29
C GLN A 134 9.90 11.55 3.58
N ILE A 135 10.62 11.79 2.49
CA ILE A 135 11.27 10.71 1.73
C ILE A 135 12.65 10.48 2.34
N GLU A 136 12.75 9.42 3.12
CA GLU A 136 13.99 8.91 3.70
C GLU A 136 14.13 7.40 3.45
N THR A 137 15.31 6.85 3.72
CA THR A 137 15.51 5.41 3.66
C THR A 137 14.88 4.77 4.89
N GLY A 138 13.90 3.88 4.72
CA GLY A 138 13.16 3.28 5.84
C GLY A 138 11.99 2.41 5.40
N LEU A 139 11.25 1.90 6.38
CA LEU A 139 9.95 1.23 6.19
C LEU A 139 8.80 2.18 6.52
N PHE A 140 7.87 2.33 5.59
CA PHE A 140 6.68 3.17 5.75
C PHE A 140 5.40 2.33 5.73
N ILE A 141 4.52 2.57 6.70
CA ILE A 141 3.22 1.92 6.84
C ILE A 141 2.12 2.87 6.40
N THR A 142 1.61 2.67 5.20
CA THR A 142 0.52 3.49 4.66
C THR A 142 -0.85 3.03 5.19
N PRO A 143 -1.80 3.94 5.48
CA PRO A 143 -1.70 5.39 5.30
C PRO A 143 -1.14 6.16 6.52
N LEU A 144 -0.73 5.48 7.59
CA LEU A 144 -0.40 6.09 8.89
C LEU A 144 0.90 6.91 8.89
N ASP A 145 1.92 6.45 8.18
CA ASP A 145 3.16 7.20 7.94
C ASP A 145 3.01 8.17 6.74
N GLY A 146 1.84 8.17 6.09
CA GLY A 146 1.54 8.95 4.89
C GLY A 146 0.80 8.12 3.84
N ARG A 147 0.08 8.79 2.94
CA ARG A 147 -0.65 8.11 1.86
C ARG A 147 0.30 7.56 0.81
N GLY A 148 0.03 6.37 0.30
CA GLY A 148 0.82 5.74 -0.77
C GLY A 148 0.98 6.66 -1.99
N ARG A 149 -0.10 7.36 -2.37
CA ARG A 149 -0.11 8.37 -3.43
C ARG A 149 0.98 9.42 -3.23
N LYS A 150 1.10 9.96 -2.02
CA LYS A 150 2.04 11.05 -1.72
C LYS A 150 3.48 10.56 -1.82
N PHE A 151 3.78 9.38 -1.30
CA PHE A 151 5.10 8.76 -1.48
C PHE A 151 5.45 8.61 -2.96
N TYR A 152 4.56 8.02 -3.76
CA TYR A 152 4.80 7.82 -5.19
C TYR A 152 4.94 9.14 -5.95
N GLU A 153 4.03 10.10 -5.74
CA GLU A 153 4.04 11.40 -6.41
C GLU A 153 5.31 12.20 -6.06
N GLU A 154 5.74 12.21 -4.79
CA GLU A 154 6.96 12.89 -4.37
C GLU A 154 8.22 12.25 -4.95
N ILE A 155 8.34 10.93 -4.89
CA ILE A 155 9.51 10.20 -5.41
C ILE A 155 9.63 10.38 -6.92
N VAL A 156 8.53 10.23 -7.66
CA VAL A 156 8.49 10.44 -9.12
C VAL A 156 8.79 11.90 -9.46
N SER A 157 8.27 12.86 -8.70
CA SER A 157 8.51 14.29 -8.94
C SER A 157 9.98 14.68 -8.77
N LYS A 158 10.72 13.99 -7.89
CA LYS A 158 12.15 14.22 -7.65
C LYS A 158 13.07 13.59 -8.69
N ALA A 159 12.58 12.68 -9.54
CA ALA A 159 13.36 12.04 -10.58
C ALA A 159 13.82 13.05 -11.66
N GLU A 160 15.02 12.82 -12.18
CA GLU A 160 15.67 13.70 -13.18
C GLU A 160 16.06 12.99 -14.45
N LYS A 161 16.20 11.66 -14.43
CA LYS A 161 16.64 10.89 -15.62
C LYS A 161 15.62 9.85 -16.05
N PHE A 162 15.15 9.03 -15.12
CA PHE A 162 14.24 7.93 -15.44
C PHE A 162 13.27 7.61 -14.32
N VAL A 163 12.13 7.03 -14.69
CA VAL A 163 11.10 6.52 -13.79
C VAL A 163 10.60 5.19 -14.33
N TYR A 164 10.94 4.11 -13.64
CA TYR A 164 10.50 2.76 -13.97
C TYR A 164 9.56 2.23 -12.89
N ILE A 165 8.40 1.75 -13.31
CA ILE A 165 7.35 1.27 -12.42
C ILE A 165 7.00 -0.16 -12.80
N SER A 166 6.98 -1.05 -11.81
CA SER A 166 6.36 -2.37 -11.91
C SER A 166 5.14 -2.41 -10.99
N THR A 167 4.00 -2.93 -11.47
CA THR A 167 2.79 -3.07 -10.65
C THR A 167 1.94 -4.24 -11.14
N GLU A 168 1.29 -4.94 -10.22
CA GLU A 168 0.35 -6.00 -10.56
C GLU A 168 -0.90 -5.42 -11.24
N SER A 169 -1.43 -4.31 -10.70
CA SER A 169 -2.59 -3.63 -11.27
C SER A 169 -2.36 -2.12 -11.37
N PHE A 170 -2.82 -1.52 -12.48
CA PHE A 170 -2.82 -0.07 -12.68
C PHE A 170 -4.18 0.38 -13.22
N THR A 171 -4.99 1.00 -12.36
CA THR A 171 -6.36 1.47 -12.69
C THR A 171 -6.64 2.89 -12.23
N ASP A 172 -5.68 3.56 -11.58
CA ASP A 172 -5.83 4.92 -11.08
C ASP A 172 -5.62 5.98 -12.17
N LEU A 173 -6.72 6.58 -12.64
CA LEU A 173 -6.67 7.63 -13.67
C LEU A 173 -5.99 8.92 -13.21
N ASP A 174 -6.09 9.26 -11.92
CA ASP A 174 -5.52 10.51 -11.42
C ASP A 174 -4.01 10.39 -11.30
N PHE A 175 -3.51 9.21 -10.91
CA PHE A 175 -2.09 8.90 -10.98
C PHE A 175 -1.59 8.85 -12.43
N SER A 176 -2.36 8.31 -13.38
CA SER A 176 -2.01 8.39 -14.82
C SER A 176 -1.92 9.83 -15.32
N LYS A 177 -2.85 10.72 -14.93
CA LYS A 177 -2.75 12.16 -15.26
C LYS A 177 -1.49 12.80 -14.68
N PHE A 178 -1.14 12.45 -13.45
CA PHE A 178 0.10 12.90 -12.83
C PHE A 178 1.33 12.45 -13.63
N LEU A 179 1.42 11.16 -14.02
CA LEU A 179 2.54 10.66 -14.84
C LEU A 179 2.65 11.38 -16.19
N LYS A 180 1.52 11.63 -16.86
CA LYS A 180 1.50 12.42 -18.11
C LYS A 180 2.02 13.85 -17.94
N LYS A 181 1.77 14.47 -16.78
CA LYS A 181 2.34 15.79 -16.45
C LYS A 181 3.84 15.70 -16.22
N ILE A 182 4.31 14.64 -15.55
CA ILE A 182 5.73 14.40 -15.29
C ILE A 182 6.50 14.10 -16.57
N SER A 183 5.92 13.40 -17.55
CA SER A 183 6.61 13.08 -18.80
C SER A 183 6.98 14.32 -19.63
N LEU A 184 6.37 15.48 -19.36
CA LEU A 184 6.78 16.77 -19.93
C LEU A 184 8.21 17.17 -19.55
N LYS A 185 8.77 16.58 -18.48
CA LYS A 185 10.19 16.71 -18.11
C LYS A 185 11.14 15.92 -19.02
N GLN A 186 10.61 15.16 -20.00
CA GLN A 186 11.37 14.33 -20.93
C GLN A 186 12.23 13.25 -20.25
N LEU A 187 11.69 12.64 -19.18
CA LEU A 187 12.29 11.51 -18.49
C LEU A 187 12.10 10.22 -19.30
N ASP A 188 13.03 9.27 -19.19
CA ASP A 188 12.80 7.89 -19.66
C ASP A 188 11.80 7.21 -18.71
N MET A 189 10.55 7.06 -19.16
CA MET A 189 9.47 6.52 -18.34
C MET A 189 8.99 5.17 -18.87
N LYS A 190 9.08 4.13 -18.02
CA LYS A 190 8.68 2.77 -18.37
C LYS A 190 7.78 2.18 -17.30
N ILE A 191 6.72 1.50 -17.74
CA ILE A 191 5.76 0.84 -16.86
C ILE A 191 5.60 -0.61 -17.31
N LEU A 192 5.80 -1.53 -16.37
CA LEU A 192 5.43 -2.93 -16.51
C LEU A 192 4.20 -3.18 -15.63
N ALA A 193 3.09 -3.58 -16.24
CA ALA A 193 1.83 -3.84 -15.55
C ALA A 193 1.35 -5.28 -15.76
N GLY A 194 0.54 -5.82 -14.85
CA GLY A 194 -0.21 -7.06 -15.11
C GLY A 194 -1.23 -6.86 -16.23
N ALA A 195 -1.46 -7.91 -17.03
CA ALA A 195 -2.44 -7.88 -18.12
C ALA A 195 -3.90 -7.95 -17.63
N GLU A 196 -4.13 -8.47 -16.43
CA GLU A 196 -5.46 -8.85 -15.95
C GLU A 196 -6.04 -7.89 -14.92
N SER A 197 -7.01 -7.10 -15.37
CA SER A 197 -8.02 -6.48 -14.52
C SER A 197 -9.35 -6.62 -15.26
N MET A 198 -10.06 -7.73 -15.02
CA MET A 198 -11.30 -8.07 -15.74
C MET A 198 -12.36 -6.95 -15.64
N ASP A 199 -12.41 -6.24 -14.52
CA ASP A 199 -13.44 -5.22 -14.25
C ASP A 199 -13.21 -3.86 -14.93
N PHE A 200 -12.04 -3.64 -15.54
CA PHE A 200 -11.66 -2.31 -16.06
C PHE A 200 -10.95 -2.33 -17.41
N ARG A 201 -11.11 -3.39 -18.22
CA ARG A 201 -10.34 -3.58 -19.47
C ARG A 201 -10.36 -2.37 -20.40
N ASP A 202 -11.53 -1.85 -20.77
CA ASP A 202 -11.62 -0.73 -21.72
C ASP A 202 -11.03 0.57 -21.17
N ARG A 203 -11.34 0.89 -19.90
CA ARG A 203 -10.82 2.09 -19.22
C ARG A 203 -9.30 2.03 -19.07
N THR A 204 -8.77 0.86 -18.71
CA THR A 204 -7.33 0.62 -18.56
C THR A 204 -6.63 0.69 -19.90
N GLN A 205 -7.19 0.08 -20.95
CA GLN A 205 -6.64 0.19 -22.31
C GLN A 205 -6.62 1.63 -22.80
N LYS A 206 -7.68 2.42 -22.58
CA LYS A 206 -7.70 3.85 -22.90
C LYS A 206 -6.59 4.59 -22.16
N MET A 207 -6.47 4.36 -20.85
CA MET A 207 -5.42 4.96 -20.03
C MET A 207 -4.01 4.60 -20.54
N PHE A 208 -3.76 3.34 -20.90
CA PHE A 208 -2.47 2.89 -21.41
C PHE A 208 -2.14 3.52 -22.77
N ARG A 209 -3.13 3.64 -23.67
CA ARG A 209 -2.96 4.37 -24.94
C ARG A 209 -2.62 5.84 -24.71
N GLU A 210 -3.27 6.48 -23.74
CA GLU A 210 -2.96 7.88 -23.39
C GLU A 210 -1.53 8.03 -22.84
N LEU A 211 -1.04 7.08 -22.04
CA LEU A 211 0.34 7.06 -21.54
C LEU A 211 1.35 6.91 -22.69
N LEU A 212 1.11 5.97 -23.62
CA LEU A 212 1.93 5.78 -24.82
C LEU A 212 2.00 7.06 -25.67
N ALA A 213 0.87 7.75 -25.84
CA ALA A 213 0.82 9.02 -26.56
C ALA A 213 1.68 10.13 -25.90
N HIS A 214 1.99 10.00 -24.61
CA HIS A 214 2.86 10.90 -23.85
C HIS A 214 4.30 10.37 -23.73
N GLN A 215 4.70 9.45 -24.61
CA GLN A 215 6.04 8.82 -24.64
C GLN A 215 6.39 8.07 -23.34
N ILE A 216 5.37 7.58 -22.62
CA ILE A 216 5.56 6.67 -21.50
C ILE A 216 5.39 5.26 -22.03
N ASP A 217 6.48 4.50 -22.07
CA ASP A 217 6.46 3.12 -22.51
C ASP A 217 5.70 2.27 -21.50
N ILE A 218 4.70 1.53 -21.97
CA ILE A 218 3.96 0.59 -21.13
C ILE A 218 3.92 -0.79 -21.77
N LYS A 219 4.26 -1.79 -20.99
CA LYS A 219 4.20 -3.21 -21.36
C LYS A 219 3.35 -3.96 -20.33
N THR A 220 2.65 -4.98 -20.81
CA THR A 220 1.90 -5.89 -19.98
C THR A 220 2.60 -7.25 -19.90
N SER A 221 2.60 -7.87 -18.73
CA SER A 221 3.06 -9.26 -18.55
C SER A 221 1.88 -10.23 -18.71
N GLU A 222 2.09 -11.31 -19.48
CA GLU A 222 1.18 -12.46 -19.53
C GLU A 222 1.34 -13.41 -18.32
N GLY A 223 2.46 -13.33 -17.61
CA GLY A 223 2.68 -14.07 -16.36
C GLY A 223 2.20 -13.31 -15.12
N ASP A 224 2.05 -14.04 -14.00
CA ASP A 224 1.61 -13.55 -12.69
C ASP A 224 2.62 -12.55 -12.09
N LEU A 225 2.54 -11.30 -12.55
CA LEU A 225 3.36 -10.19 -12.06
C LEU A 225 2.80 -9.68 -10.74
N HIS A 226 3.49 -10.00 -9.64
CA HIS A 226 3.20 -9.43 -8.32
C HIS A 226 4.26 -8.44 -7.84
N ALA A 227 5.37 -8.31 -8.57
CA ALA A 227 6.44 -7.34 -8.33
C ALA A 227 5.93 -5.90 -8.39
N LYS A 228 5.90 -5.22 -7.25
CA LYS A 228 5.47 -3.82 -7.13
C LYS A 228 6.66 -2.96 -6.74
N MET A 229 7.22 -2.26 -7.71
CA MET A 229 8.44 -1.50 -7.57
C MET A 229 8.32 -0.12 -8.22
N LEU A 230 8.97 0.87 -7.63
CA LEU A 230 9.23 2.17 -8.25
C LEU A 230 10.73 2.42 -8.19
N ILE A 231 11.35 2.61 -9.34
CA ILE A 231 12.79 2.78 -9.48
C ILE A 231 13.01 4.09 -10.25
N THR A 232 13.77 4.99 -9.66
CA THR A 232 14.19 6.26 -10.29
C THR A 232 15.70 6.38 -10.21
N ASP A 233 16.25 7.44 -10.81
CA ASP A 233 17.69 7.74 -10.68
C ASP A 233 18.13 8.06 -9.25
N LYS A 234 17.20 8.26 -8.32
CA LYS A 234 17.47 8.64 -6.93
C LYS A 234 16.96 7.65 -5.88
N HIS A 235 15.93 6.87 -6.20
CA HIS A 235 15.24 6.03 -5.22
C HIS A 235 14.91 4.65 -5.78
N LEU A 236 14.99 3.66 -4.90
CA LEU A 236 14.43 2.33 -5.08
C LEU A 236 13.32 2.14 -4.03
N VAL A 237 12.12 1.85 -4.49
CA VAL A 237 10.98 1.52 -3.63
C VAL A 237 10.50 0.13 -3.97
N LEU A 238 10.48 -0.72 -2.94
CA LEU A 238 9.71 -1.96 -2.94
C LEU A 238 8.43 -1.73 -2.14
N SER A 239 7.29 -2.13 -2.70
CA SER A 239 5.99 -1.82 -2.11
C SER A 239 5.05 -3.03 -2.17
N SER A 240 4.02 -3.03 -1.31
CA SER A 240 2.87 -3.92 -1.44
C SER A 240 1.65 -3.24 -2.07
N ILE A 241 1.78 -1.98 -2.51
CA ILE A 241 0.70 -1.12 -3.01
C ILE A 241 0.51 -1.31 -4.52
N ASN A 242 -0.74 -1.57 -4.93
CA ASN A 242 -1.15 -1.50 -6.33
C ASN A 242 -1.48 -0.06 -6.74
N LEU A 243 -1.34 0.26 -8.02
CA LEU A 243 -1.69 1.59 -8.57
C LEU A 243 -3.19 1.71 -8.85
N ASN A 244 -3.99 1.53 -7.80
CA ASN A 244 -5.43 1.79 -7.79
C ASN A 244 -5.78 2.77 -6.67
N LYS A 245 -6.98 3.37 -6.77
CA LYS A 245 -7.41 4.44 -5.87
C LYS A 245 -7.46 4.02 -4.40
N MET A 246 -7.86 2.77 -4.13
CA MET A 246 -7.95 2.25 -2.77
C MET A 246 -6.57 2.09 -2.13
N ASN A 247 -5.61 1.52 -2.85
CA ASN A 247 -4.29 1.23 -2.31
C ASN A 247 -3.39 2.46 -2.25
N LEU A 248 -3.57 3.43 -3.15
CA LEU A 248 -2.82 4.70 -3.11
C LEU A 248 -3.34 5.66 -2.04
N GLY A 249 -4.62 5.60 -1.70
CA GLY A 249 -5.26 6.55 -0.78
C GLY A 249 -5.70 7.85 -1.46
#